data_AF-A0A1M4T1Q4-F1
#
_entry.id   AF-A0A1M4T1Q4-F1
#
_cell.length_a   1.000
_cell.length_b   1.000
_cell.length_c   1.000
_cell.angle_alpha   90.00
_cell.angle_beta   90.00
_cell.angle_gamma   90.00
#
_symmetry.space_group_name_H-M   'P 1'
#
loop_
_entity.id
_entity.type
_entity.pdbx_description
1 polymer ?
#
loop_
_entity_poly.entity_id
_entity_poly.type
_entity_poly.pdbx_seq_one_letter_code
_entity_poly.pdbx_strand_id
1 'polypeptide(L)'
;MAMFKIDQSLSVYGLLIHFVIAMIFTLSFILVIPEYWGAAFGYFAFCVVLFTQQRLHRNSFRVGMMFLKLNHYEAALESFTRSLEYFEEHPVLDKYRWPLLISTSSFTCKEMCLRNITACHVLLKNKEQASFYYDTLLCINADWKLKMPWYDEFLNKFY
;
A
#
# COMPACT_ATOMS: atom_id res chain seq x y z
N MET A 1 0.99 -20.45 14.17
CA MET A 1 0.97 -19.00 14.44
C MET A 1 -0.06 -18.40 13.49
N ALA A 2 -1.14 -17.79 14.00
CA ALA A 2 -2.18 -17.25 13.12
C ALA A 2 -1.58 -16.06 12.36
N MET A 3 -1.47 -16.17 11.03
CA MET A 3 -1.08 -15.04 10.19
C MET A 3 -2.20 -13.99 10.30
N PHE A 4 -1.92 -12.85 10.91
CA PHE A 4 -2.90 -11.78 11.02
C PHE A 4 -3.41 -11.42 9.62
N LYS A 5 -4.74 -11.46 9.43
CA LYS A 5 -5.33 -11.11 8.14
C LYS A 5 -5.26 -9.59 7.98
N ILE A 6 -4.17 -9.10 7.40
CA ILE A 6 -4.02 -7.70 7.03
C ILE A 6 -4.77 -7.49 5.73
N ASP A 7 -6.10 -7.32 5.84
CA ASP A 7 -6.95 -7.09 4.67
C ASP A 7 -6.59 -5.72 4.05
N GLN A 8 -6.21 -5.76 2.78
CA GLN A 8 -6.09 -4.60 1.91
C GLN A 8 -7.40 -4.46 1.13
N SER A 9 -8.17 -3.42 1.43
CA SER A 9 -9.37 -3.09 0.68
C SER A 9 -9.02 -2.18 -0.50
N LEU A 10 -9.55 -2.50 -1.68
CA LEU A 10 -9.43 -1.66 -2.87
C LEU A 10 -10.40 -0.48 -2.79
N SER A 11 -9.94 0.70 -3.21
CA SER A 11 -10.81 1.87 -3.39
C SER A 11 -11.52 1.76 -4.73
N VAL A 12 -12.86 1.77 -4.73
CA VAL A 12 -13.66 1.85 -5.97
C VAL A 12 -13.27 3.11 -6.77
N TYR A 13 -13.08 4.24 -6.08
CA TYR A 13 -12.63 5.49 -6.71
C TYR A 13 -11.23 5.37 -7.32
N GLY A 14 -10.30 4.74 -6.61
CA GLY A 14 -8.95 4.49 -7.11
C GLY A 14 -8.96 3.64 -8.38
N LEU A 15 -9.77 2.58 -8.41
CA LEU A 15 -9.96 1.72 -9.58
C LEU A 15 -10.59 2.49 -10.76
N LEU A 16 -11.63 3.29 -10.52
CA LEU A 16 -12.27 4.11 -11.55
C LEU A 16 -11.27 5.09 -12.17
N ILE A 17 -10.44 5.76 -11.35
CA ILE A 17 -9.40 6.67 -11.83
C ILE A 17 -8.40 5.94 -12.72
N HIS A 18 -7.93 4.76 -12.31
CA HIS A 18 -7.01 3.96 -13.13
C HIS A 18 -7.64 3.54 -14.46
N PHE A 19 -8.91 3.16 -14.46
CA PHE A 19 -9.65 2.78 -15.67
C PHE A 19 -9.80 3.97 -16.62
N VAL A 20 -10.13 5.16 -16.11
CA VAL A 20 -10.21 6.38 -16.90
C VAL A 20 -8.86 6.73 -17.51
N ILE A 21 -7.76 6.64 -16.74
CA ILE A 21 -6.41 6.89 -17.26
C ILE A 21 -6.04 5.86 -18.34
N ALA A 22 -6.36 4.58 -18.13
CA ALA A 22 -6.14 3.54 -19.14
C ALA A 22 -6.89 3.86 -20.44
N MET A 23 -8.15 4.30 -20.34
CA MET A 23 -8.97 4.70 -21.49
C MET A 23 -8.38 5.91 -22.22
N ILE A 24 -7.85 6.90 -21.49
CA ILE A 24 -7.17 8.06 -22.10
C ILE A 24 -5.94 7.61 -22.89
N PHE A 25 -5.12 6.72 -22.31
CA PHE A 25 -3.95 6.16 -23.00
C PHE A 25 -4.34 5.38 -24.26
N THR A 26 -5.37 4.53 -24.20
CA THR A 26 -5.79 3.76 -25.38
C THR A 26 -6.36 4.66 -26.47
N LEU A 27 -7.23 5.61 -26.11
CA LEU A 27 -7.80 6.57 -27.06
C LEU A 27 -6.73 7.45 -27.71
N SER A 28 -5.76 7.96 -26.95
CA SER A 28 -4.70 8.80 -27.51
C SER A 28 -3.86 8.07 -28.56
N PHE A 29 -3.61 6.77 -28.37
CA PHE A 29 -2.87 5.97 -29.34
C PHE A 29 -3.70 5.56 -30.57
N ILE A 30 -5.00 5.30 -30.40
CA ILE A 30 -5.92 5.04 -31.53
C ILE A 30 -5.98 6.25 -32.48
N LEU A 31 -5.93 7.47 -31.95
CA LEU A 31 -5.97 8.70 -32.75
C LEU A 31 -4.70 8.91 -33.61
N VAL A 32 -3.56 8.34 -33.19
CA VAL A 32 -2.25 8.52 -33.85
C VAL A 32 -1.92 7.33 -34.75
N ILE A 33 -2.27 6.12 -34.32
CA ILE A 33 -2.01 4.87 -35.01
C ILE A 33 -3.36 4.33 -35.50
N PRO A 34 -3.71 4.53 -36.79
CA PRO A 34 -4.90 3.93 -37.35
C PRO A 34 -4.82 2.40 -37.24
N GLU A 35 -5.97 1.74 -37.14
CA GLU A 35 -6.17 0.30 -36.90
C GLU A 35 -6.13 -0.15 -35.42
N TYR A 36 -6.49 -1.42 -35.19
CA TYR A 36 -6.61 -2.04 -33.87
C TYR A 36 -5.29 -2.11 -33.09
N TRP A 37 -4.15 -1.95 -33.78
CA TRP A 37 -2.83 -1.89 -33.15
C TRP A 37 -2.66 -0.68 -32.22
N GLY A 38 -3.30 0.46 -32.51
CA GLY A 38 -3.26 1.64 -31.64
C GLY A 38 -3.77 1.35 -30.23
N ALA A 39 -4.88 0.62 -30.12
CA ALA A 39 -5.44 0.22 -28.83
C ALA A 39 -4.48 -0.70 -28.05
N ALA A 40 -3.88 -1.68 -28.74
CA ALA A 40 -2.93 -2.61 -28.13
C ALA A 40 -1.68 -1.88 -27.59
N PHE A 41 -1.09 -0.97 -28.38
CA PHE A 41 0.07 -0.18 -27.95
C PHE A 41 -0.26 0.78 -26.81
N GLY A 42 -1.43 1.44 -26.83
CA GLY A 42 -1.87 2.32 -25.75
C GLY A 42 -2.05 1.58 -24.43
N TYR A 43 -2.69 0.40 -24.46
CA TYR A 43 -2.83 -0.44 -23.28
C TYR A 43 -1.47 -0.97 -22.78
N PHE A 44 -0.59 -1.38 -23.70
CA PHE A 44 0.76 -1.81 -23.35
C PHE A 44 1.55 -0.69 -22.68
N ALA A 45 1.52 0.53 -23.21
CA ALA A 45 2.16 1.70 -22.62
C ALA A 45 1.64 1.99 -21.21
N PHE A 46 0.32 1.93 -21.01
CA PHE A 46 -0.30 2.05 -19.70
C PHE A 46 0.21 0.98 -18.71
N CYS A 47 0.31 -0.28 -19.14
CA CYS A 47 0.88 -1.36 -18.33
C CYS A 47 2.35 -1.11 -17.96
N VAL A 48 3.16 -0.59 -18.88
CA VAL A 48 4.57 -0.23 -18.60
C VAL A 48 4.65 0.86 -17.54
N VAL A 49 3.81 1.90 -17.63
CA VAL A 49 3.75 2.98 -16.63
C VAL A 49 3.34 2.42 -15.27
N LEU A 50 2.25 1.65 -15.20
CA LEU A 50 1.80 1.00 -13.95
C LEU A 50 2.91 0.19 -13.30
N PHE A 51 3.58 -0.64 -14.09
CA PHE A 51 4.62 -1.52 -13.60
C PHE A 51 5.82 -0.74 -13.07
N THR A 52 6.19 0.34 -13.77
CA THR A 52 7.29 1.23 -13.39
C THR A 52 6.97 1.94 -12.08
N GLN A 53 5.77 2.53 -11.95
CA GLN A 53 5.31 3.20 -10.73
C GLN A 53 5.32 2.26 -9.52
N GLN A 54 4.81 1.04 -9.71
CA GLN A 54 4.82 0.03 -8.64
C GLN A 54 6.22 -0.43 -8.25
N ARG A 55 7.17 -0.49 -9.20
CA ARG A 55 8.57 -0.84 -8.90
C ARG A 55 9.32 0.30 -8.23
N LEU A 56 9.10 1.54 -8.63
CA LEU A 56 9.82 2.67 -8.05
C LEU A 56 9.36 2.99 -6.63
N HIS A 57 8.04 3.09 -6.42
CA HIS A 57 7.50 3.63 -5.17
C HIS A 57 7.12 2.56 -4.14
N ARG A 58 6.94 1.30 -4.55
CA ARG A 58 6.44 0.23 -3.65
C ARG A 58 7.37 -0.95 -3.50
N ASN A 59 8.64 -0.83 -3.92
CA ASN A 59 9.60 -1.93 -3.80
C ASN A 59 9.82 -2.35 -2.34
N SER A 60 10.17 -1.40 -1.47
CA SER A 60 10.44 -1.69 -0.06
C SER A 60 9.23 -2.31 0.64
N PHE A 61 8.03 -1.79 0.38
CA PHE A 61 6.80 -2.38 0.90
C PHE A 61 6.58 -3.83 0.43
N ARG A 62 6.83 -4.12 -0.85
CA ARG A 62 6.71 -5.49 -1.41
C ARG A 62 7.72 -6.44 -0.79
N VAL A 63 8.95 -5.99 -0.58
CA VAL A 63 10.00 -6.74 0.10
C VAL A 63 9.60 -7.01 1.56
N GLY A 64 9.05 -6.01 2.26
CA GLY A 64 8.53 -6.19 3.62
C GLY A 64 7.41 -7.23 3.69
N MET A 65 6.48 -7.22 2.74
CA MET A 65 5.43 -8.25 2.63
C MET A 65 6.00 -9.66 2.37
N MET A 66 7.09 -9.76 1.61
CA MET A 66 7.78 -11.03 1.38
C MET A 66 8.41 -11.54 2.68
N PHE A 67 9.18 -10.70 3.40
CA PHE A 67 9.79 -11.08 4.68
C PHE A 67 8.75 -11.42 5.75
N LEU A 68 7.65 -10.67 5.81
CA LEU A 68 6.54 -10.94 6.72
C LEU A 68 5.94 -12.34 6.49
N LYS A 69 5.75 -12.73 5.23
CA LYS A 69 5.26 -14.09 4.88
C LYS A 69 6.26 -15.19 5.21
N LEU A 70 7.55 -14.88 5.20
CA LEU A 70 8.64 -15.78 5.57
C LEU A 70 8.94 -15.77 7.08
N ASN A 71 8.16 -15.03 7.89
CA ASN A 71 8.36 -14.85 9.33
C ASN A 71 9.69 -14.19 9.71
N HIS A 72 10.33 -13.46 8.80
CA HIS A 72 11.52 -12.64 9.09
C HIS A 72 11.07 -11.24 9.53
N TYR A 73 10.56 -11.14 10.76
CA TYR A 73 9.84 -9.95 11.22
C TYR A 73 10.74 -8.71 11.35
N GLU A 74 12.00 -8.87 11.75
CA GLU A 74 12.97 -7.77 11.84
C GLU A 74 13.31 -7.21 10.46
N ALA A 75 13.53 -8.07 9.47
CA ALA A 75 13.78 -7.65 8.08
C ALA A 75 12.52 -7.05 7.43
N ALA A 76 11.34 -7.57 7.78
CA ALA A 76 10.07 -6.99 7.37
C ALA A 76 9.89 -5.58 7.95
N LEU A 77 10.20 -5.41 9.24
CA LEU A 77 10.14 -4.13 9.94
C LEU A 77 11.04 -3.10 9.26
N GLU A 78 12.31 -3.42 9.01
CA GLU A 78 13.23 -2.52 8.30
C GLU A 78 12.68 -2.09 6.94
N SER A 79 12.13 -3.04 6.18
CA SER A 79 11.56 -2.78 4.85
C SER A 79 10.32 -1.87 4.91
N PHE A 80 9.45 -2.07 5.90
CA PHE A 80 8.27 -1.23 6.08
C PHE A 80 8.62 0.16 6.61
N THR A 81 9.58 0.28 7.53
CA THR A 81 10.08 1.56 8.03
C THR A 81 10.67 2.39 6.89
N ARG A 82 11.53 1.80 6.05
CA ARG A 82 12.06 2.48 4.87
C ARG A 82 10.97 2.92 3.90
N SER A 83 9.91 2.12 3.75
CA SER A 83 8.76 2.51 2.94
C SER A 83 7.97 3.65 3.58
N LEU A 84 7.83 3.67 4.90
CA LEU A 84 7.15 4.73 5.64
C LEU A 84 7.90 6.06 5.47
N GLU A 85 9.20 6.06 5.74
CA GLU A 85 10.10 7.22 5.57
C GLU A 85 9.98 7.81 4.17
N TYR A 86 10.01 6.97 3.13
CA TYR A 86 9.87 7.41 1.74
C TYR A 86 8.56 8.19 1.49
N PHE A 87 7.43 7.72 2.01
CA PHE A 87 6.14 8.41 1.84
C PHE A 87 5.97 9.60 2.80
N GLU A 88 6.75 9.65 3.90
CA GLU A 88 6.84 10.81 4.78
C GLU A 88 7.62 11.95 4.14
N GLU A 89 8.74 11.66 3.48
CA GLU A 89 9.52 12.61 2.69
C GLU A 89 8.75 13.10 1.45
N HIS A 90 7.87 12.25 0.91
CA HIS A 90 7.10 12.55 -0.29
C HIS A 90 5.57 12.46 -0.09
N PRO A 91 4.97 13.32 0.76
CA PRO A 91 3.55 13.23 1.12
C PRO A 91 2.61 13.45 -0.07
N VAL A 92 3.08 14.19 -1.09
CA VAL A 92 2.36 14.44 -2.35
C VAL A 92 2.10 13.12 -3.09
N LEU A 93 3.05 12.18 -3.07
CA LEU A 93 2.90 10.89 -3.75
C LEU A 93 1.81 10.04 -3.12
N ASP A 94 1.71 10.05 -1.79
CA ASP A 94 0.67 9.29 -1.08
C ASP A 94 -0.72 9.95 -1.23
N LYS A 95 -0.76 11.29 -1.20
CA LYS A 95 -1.97 12.09 -1.43
C LYS A 95 -2.54 11.86 -2.83
N TYR A 96 -1.68 11.84 -3.86
CA TYR A 96 -2.08 11.66 -5.26
C TYR A 96 -1.77 10.25 -5.78
N ARG A 97 -1.78 9.24 -4.91
CA ARG A 97 -1.46 7.85 -5.26
C ARG A 97 -2.33 7.27 -6.37
N TRP A 98 -3.60 7.69 -6.44
CA TRP A 98 -4.54 7.23 -7.46
C TRP A 98 -4.20 7.78 -8.86
N PRO A 99 -4.13 9.11 -9.09
CA PRO A 99 -3.78 9.64 -10.40
C PRO A 99 -2.33 9.35 -10.81
N LEU A 100 -1.40 9.18 -9.86
CA LEU A 100 -0.02 8.79 -10.14
C LEU A 100 0.15 7.28 -10.39
N LEU A 101 -0.94 6.51 -10.36
CA LEU A 101 -0.94 5.06 -10.63
C LEU A 101 -0.06 4.23 -9.66
N ILE A 102 0.17 4.77 -8.44
CA ILE A 102 1.05 4.15 -7.44
C ILE A 102 0.31 3.01 -6.72
N SER A 103 -0.94 3.24 -6.34
CA SER A 103 -1.75 2.29 -5.58
C SER A 103 -3.23 2.56 -5.81
N THR A 104 -4.05 1.50 -5.81
CA THR A 104 -5.52 1.58 -5.81
C THR A 104 -6.12 1.30 -4.42
N SER A 105 -5.27 1.16 -3.39
CA SER A 105 -5.72 0.88 -2.03
C SER A 105 -6.60 2.00 -1.50
N SER A 106 -7.61 1.61 -0.72
CA SER A 106 -8.39 2.52 0.12
C SER A 106 -7.51 3.20 1.16
N PHE A 107 -6.57 2.45 1.74
CA PHE A 107 -5.59 2.98 2.69
C PHE A 107 -4.50 3.79 1.99
N THR A 108 -3.97 4.79 2.69
CA THR A 108 -2.73 5.45 2.30
C THR A 108 -1.55 4.49 2.39
N CYS A 109 -0.47 4.77 1.68
CA CYS A 109 0.76 3.99 1.77
C CYS A 109 1.35 4.04 3.19
N LYS A 110 1.28 5.21 3.86
CA LYS A 110 1.69 5.34 5.27
C LYS A 110 0.88 4.43 6.20
N GLU A 111 -0.45 4.45 6.08
CA GLU A 111 -1.34 3.57 6.85
C GLU A 111 -0.98 2.09 6.65
N MET A 112 -0.76 1.68 5.40
CA MET A 112 -0.36 0.32 5.12
C MET A 112 0.97 -0.04 5.78
N CYS A 113 1.97 0.85 5.76
CA CYS A 113 3.26 0.62 6.41
C CYS A 113 3.09 0.49 7.92
N LEU A 114 2.43 1.46 8.57
CA LEU A 114 2.19 1.49 10.01
C LEU A 114 1.46 0.23 10.50
N ARG A 115 0.40 -0.22 9.80
CA ARG A 115 -0.31 -1.46 10.15
C ARG A 115 0.61 -2.68 10.16
N ASN A 116 1.48 -2.77 9.16
CA ASN A 116 2.40 -3.90 9.05
C ASN A 116 3.55 -3.80 10.06
N ILE A 117 4.04 -2.60 10.37
CA ILE A 117 4.99 -2.34 11.45
C ILE A 117 4.41 -2.77 12.80
N THR A 118 3.19 -2.34 13.11
CA THR A 118 2.46 -2.77 14.32
C THR A 118 2.34 -4.30 14.36
N ALA A 119 1.95 -4.93 13.26
CA ALA A 119 1.85 -6.39 13.18
C ALA A 119 3.20 -7.08 13.44
N CYS A 120 4.31 -6.57 12.88
CA CYS A 120 5.65 -7.11 13.14
C CYS A 120 6.00 -7.02 14.63
N HIS A 121 5.75 -5.88 15.28
CA HIS A 121 6.00 -5.72 16.71
C HIS A 121 5.13 -6.63 17.59
N VAL A 122 3.86 -6.86 17.20
CA VAL A 122 3.00 -7.86 17.86
C VAL A 122 3.58 -9.27 17.74
N LEU A 123 4.04 -9.66 16.55
CA LEU A 123 4.64 -10.98 16.29
C LEU A 123 5.95 -11.17 17.06
N LEU A 124 6.71 -10.08 17.25
CA LEU A 124 7.92 -10.01 18.08
C LEU A 124 7.63 -9.86 19.58
N LYS A 125 6.37 -9.76 20.00
CA LYS A 125 5.95 -9.52 21.39
C LYS A 125 6.50 -8.23 21.99
N ASN A 126 6.82 -7.23 21.16
CA ASN A 126 7.26 -5.91 21.61
C ASN A 126 6.03 -4.99 21.79
N LYS A 127 5.44 -5.03 22.98
CA LYS A 127 4.20 -4.33 23.32
C LYS A 127 4.33 -2.80 23.25
N GLU A 128 5.43 -2.25 23.73
CA GLU A 128 5.66 -0.80 23.77
C GLU A 128 5.65 -0.23 22.35
N GLN A 129 6.47 -0.79 21.46
CA GLN A 129 6.54 -0.36 20.07
C GLN A 129 5.24 -0.64 19.31
N ALA A 130 4.61 -1.80 19.52
CA ALA A 130 3.33 -2.11 18.89
C ALA A 130 2.26 -1.05 19.24
N SER A 131 2.23 -0.61 20.49
CA SER A 131 1.30 0.44 20.96
C SER A 131 1.62 1.80 20.37
N PHE A 132 2.90 2.20 20.36
CA PHE A 132 3.34 3.45 19.76
C PHE A 132 2.90 3.60 18.29
N TYR A 133 3.13 2.57 17.47
CA TYR A 133 2.73 2.62 16.06
C TYR A 133 1.21 2.49 15.86
N TYR A 134 0.53 1.77 16.74
CA TYR A 134 -0.93 1.71 16.73
C TYR A 134 -1.55 3.08 17.04
N ASP A 135 -1.07 3.77 18.07
CA ASP A 135 -1.54 5.10 18.45
C ASP A 135 -1.24 6.12 17.36
N THR A 136 -0.05 6.06 16.76
CA THR A 136 0.32 6.89 15.60
C THR A 136 -0.67 6.72 14.45
N LEU A 137 -1.05 5.48 14.17
CA LEU A 137 -2.00 5.16 13.12
C LEU A 137 -3.43 5.64 13.43
N LEU A 138 -3.84 5.63 14.69
CA LEU A 138 -5.11 6.22 15.13
C LEU A 138 -5.11 7.74 14.96
N CYS A 139 -4.01 8.42 15.31
CA CYS A 139 -3.87 9.86 15.14
C CYS A 139 -4.01 10.30 13.67
N ILE A 140 -3.48 9.51 12.73
CA ILE A 140 -3.56 9.82 11.29
C ILE A 140 -4.99 9.59 10.74
N ASN A 141 -5.80 8.76 11.40
CA ASN A 141 -7.13 8.35 10.95
C ASN A 141 -8.26 8.76 11.89
N ALA A 142 -8.17 9.97 12.46
CA ALA A 142 -9.11 10.47 13.47
C ALA A 142 -10.60 10.36 13.10
N ASP A 143 -10.94 10.31 11.80
CA ASP A 143 -12.33 10.34 11.32
C ASP A 143 -13.03 8.98 11.12
N TRP A 144 -12.39 7.79 11.02
CA TRP A 144 -13.08 6.48 11.18
C TRP A 144 -12.21 5.19 11.10
N LYS A 145 -12.65 4.15 11.83
CA LYS A 145 -12.86 2.72 11.43
C LYS A 145 -11.67 1.76 11.29
N LEU A 146 -10.47 2.11 11.73
CA LEU A 146 -9.42 1.10 11.80
C LEU A 146 -9.52 0.27 13.08
N LYS A 147 -10.46 -0.68 13.13
CA LYS A 147 -10.36 -1.77 14.11
C LYS A 147 -9.32 -2.74 13.59
N MET A 148 -8.29 -3.01 14.40
CA MET A 148 -7.44 -4.17 14.24
C MET A 148 -7.86 -5.15 15.35
N PRO A 149 -8.90 -6.00 15.12
CA PRO A 149 -9.45 -6.86 16.18
C PRO A 149 -8.39 -7.78 16.77
N TRP A 150 -7.38 -8.15 15.97
CA TRP A 150 -6.24 -8.93 16.40
C TRP A 150 -5.28 -8.16 17.32
N TYR A 151 -5.22 -6.84 17.21
CA TYR A 151 -4.46 -6.00 18.13
C TYR A 151 -5.22 -5.84 19.46
N ASP A 152 -6.54 -5.69 19.41
CA ASP A 152 -7.39 -5.70 20.60
C ASP A 152 -7.26 -7.05 21.36
N GLU A 153 -7.22 -8.17 20.64
CA GLU A 153 -6.95 -9.50 21.20
C GLU A 153 -5.53 -9.60 21.79
N PHE A 154 -4.52 -9.04 21.10
CA PHE A 154 -3.16 -8.99 21.63
C PHE A 154 -3.11 -8.24 22.95
N LEU A 155 -3.71 -7.06 23.05
CA LEU A 155 -3.77 -6.31 24.31
C LEU A 155 -4.43 -7.13 25.43
N ASN A 156 -5.60 -7.73 25.16
CA ASN A 156 -6.34 -8.52 26.14
C ASN A 156 -5.64 -9.82 26.60
N LYS A 157 -4.68 -10.34 25.83
CA LYS A 157 -3.92 -11.55 26.20
C LYS A 157 -2.72 -11.25 27.09
N PHE A 158 -2.24 -10.02 27.07
CA PHE A 158 -1.05 -9.55 27.79
C PHE A 158 -1.40 -8.49 28.86
N TYR A 159 -2.67 -8.39 29.24
CA TYR A 159 -3.25 -7.66 30.37
C TYR A 159 -4.21 -8.59 31.11
#